data_AF-A0A7V3FX25-F1
#
_entry.id   AF-A0A7V3FX25-F1
#
_cell.length_a   1.000
_cell.length_b   1.000
_cell.length_c   1.000
_cell.angle_alpha   90.00
_cell.angle_beta   90.00
_cell.angle_gamma   90.00
#
_symmetry.space_group_name_H-M   'P 1'
#
loop_
_entity.id
_entity.type
_entity.pdbx_description
1 polymer ?
#
loop_
_entity_poly.entity_id
_entity_poly.type
_entity_poly.pdbx_seq_one_letter_code
_entity_poly.pdbx_strand_id
1 'polypeptide(L)'
;LEKKSNCELIMISDFPKDVIREYSNHKNIKLIKANLTRKELARYFQNVDIFVYPTRIDTFGFVLLEAMAHKLPIISTNLYAIPEIIEDGKTGFLVNPLIEWYTKDGKPLLDDDIKKYICSYQKYYSKNKEKYIKEIVEKIELLIKNKKMREKMGEKGFKQIKDGKFSIKERNKKLRKIYEEAIK
;
A
#
# COMPACT_ATOMS: atom_id res chain seq x y z
N LEU A 1 -1.35 10.32 21.93
CA LEU A 1 -0.59 9.07 21.65
C LEU A 1 0.17 8.62 22.91
N GLU A 2 -0.52 8.54 24.05
CA GLU A 2 0.04 7.99 25.28
C GLU A 2 -0.32 6.51 25.39
N LYS A 3 0.48 5.66 24.76
CA LYS A 3 0.74 4.29 25.22
C LYS A 3 1.93 3.74 24.44
N LYS A 4 3.03 3.54 25.17
CA LYS A 4 4.31 2.97 24.73
C LYS A 4 4.07 1.62 24.04
N SER A 5 3.88 1.65 22.73
CA SER A 5 4.14 0.50 21.87
C SER A 5 5.61 0.62 21.48
N ASN A 6 6.41 -0.43 21.69
CA ASN A 6 7.80 -0.48 21.20
C ASN A 6 7.79 -0.68 19.68
N CYS A 7 7.28 0.31 18.94
CA CYS A 7 7.16 0.26 17.50
C CYS A 7 8.28 1.06 16.85
N GLU A 8 8.82 0.48 15.79
CA GLU A 8 9.77 1.12 14.89
C GLU A 8 9.09 1.35 13.53
N LEU A 9 9.28 2.54 12.96
CA LEU A 9 8.82 2.87 11.62
C LEU A 9 10.03 2.92 10.68
N ILE A 10 10.03 2.04 9.68
CA ILE A 10 11.01 2.09 8.59
C ILE A 10 10.31 2.65 7.36
N MET A 11 10.80 3.77 6.86
CA MET A 11 10.31 4.39 5.63
C MET A 11 11.34 4.18 4.53
N ILE A 12 10.89 3.69 3.37
CA ILE A 12 11.73 3.53 2.18
C ILE A 12 11.16 4.42 1.07
N SER A 13 11.83 5.52 0.76
CA SER A 13 11.38 6.50 -0.25
C SER A 13 12.55 7.41 -0.64
N ASP A 14 12.35 8.21 -1.68
CA ASP A 14 13.04 9.49 -1.76
C ASP A 14 12.30 10.50 -0.89
N PHE A 15 13.03 11.18 0.00
CA PHE A 15 12.45 12.08 1.00
C PHE A 15 12.78 13.54 0.68
N PRO A 16 11.83 14.47 0.87
CA PRO A 16 12.11 15.90 0.93
C PRO A 16 13.14 16.24 2.03
N LYS A 17 13.93 17.31 1.82
CA LYS A 17 15.01 17.71 2.76
C LYS A 17 14.48 18.04 4.15
N ASP A 18 13.30 18.63 4.24
CA ASP A 18 12.59 18.94 5.48
C ASP A 18 12.24 17.68 6.26
N VAL A 19 11.72 16.64 5.59
CA VAL A 19 11.43 15.34 6.22
C VAL A 19 12.71 14.69 6.75
N ILE A 20 13.80 14.72 5.99
CA ILE A 20 15.10 14.20 6.44
C ILE A 20 15.58 14.97 7.68
N ARG A 21 15.54 16.30 7.63
CA ARG A 21 15.98 17.15 8.74
C ARG A 21 15.17 16.90 10.02
N GLU A 22 13.87 16.69 9.88
CA GLU A 22 12.96 16.51 11.00
C GLU A 22 13.07 15.11 11.63
N TYR A 23 13.17 14.06 10.82
CA TYR A 23 13.00 12.69 11.30
C TYR A 23 14.28 11.82 11.30
N SER A 24 15.40 12.27 10.72
CA SER A 24 16.64 11.47 10.64
C SER A 24 17.22 11.03 12.00
N ASN A 25 17.05 11.86 13.03
CA ASN A 25 17.58 11.58 14.38
C ASN A 25 16.53 10.98 15.33
N HIS A 26 15.34 10.66 14.85
CA HIS A 26 14.29 10.14 15.71
C HIS A 26 14.52 8.66 16.01
N LYS A 27 14.68 8.30 17.30
CA LYS A 27 15.09 6.96 17.76
C LYS A 27 14.30 5.77 17.19
N ASN A 28 13.02 5.98 16.84
CA ASN A 28 12.11 4.94 16.37
C ASN A 28 11.73 5.10 14.88
N ILE A 29 12.38 6.01 14.14
CA ILE A 29 12.12 6.21 12.71
C ILE A 29 13.42 6.02 11.95
N LYS A 30 13.41 5.13 10.97
CA LYS A 30 14.52 4.92 10.04
C LYS A 30 14.10 5.36 8.64
N LEU A 31 14.86 6.29 8.06
CA LEU A 31 14.67 6.75 6.68
C LEU A 31 15.69 6.07 5.78
N ILE A 32 15.22 5.31 4.80
CA ILE A 32 16.07 4.57 3.85
C ILE A 32 15.77 5.07 2.43
N LYS A 33 16.81 5.42 1.68
CA LYS A 33 16.66 5.88 0.29
C LYS A 33 16.16 4.74 -0.60
N ALA A 34 15.32 5.05 -1.58
CA ALA A 34 14.74 4.08 -2.51
C ALA A 34 15.69 3.62 -3.63
N ASN A 35 16.95 3.32 -3.29
CA ASN A 35 17.98 2.83 -4.21
C ASN A 35 18.43 1.39 -3.88
N LEU A 36 17.49 0.57 -3.40
CA LEU A 36 17.73 -0.80 -2.96
C LEU A 36 17.62 -1.80 -4.11
N THR A 37 18.50 -2.80 -4.10
CA THR A 37 18.31 -4.01 -4.90
C THR A 37 17.11 -4.81 -4.39
N ARG A 38 16.57 -5.71 -5.23
CA ARG A 38 15.45 -6.60 -4.81
C ARG A 38 15.82 -7.47 -3.61
N LYS A 39 17.09 -7.88 -3.51
CA LYS A 39 17.60 -8.67 -2.38
C LYS A 39 17.63 -7.86 -1.08
N GLU A 40 18.02 -6.60 -1.14
CA GLU A 40 18.01 -5.71 0.03
C GLU A 40 16.58 -5.37 0.46
N LEU A 41 15.70 -5.06 -0.50
CA LEU A 41 14.29 -4.82 -0.21
C LEU A 41 13.62 -6.05 0.45
N ALA A 42 13.90 -7.26 -0.04
CA ALA A 42 13.40 -8.49 0.56
C ALA A 42 13.83 -8.66 2.03
N ARG A 43 15.05 -8.23 2.40
CA ARG A 43 15.49 -8.25 3.81
C ARG A 43 14.63 -7.35 4.69
N TYR A 44 14.16 -6.21 4.19
CA TYR A 44 13.24 -5.38 4.95
C TYR A 44 11.89 -6.07 5.14
N PHE A 45 11.32 -6.66 4.09
CA PHE A 45 10.06 -7.40 4.21
C PHE A 45 10.13 -8.56 5.22
N GLN A 46 11.28 -9.23 5.33
CA GLN A 46 11.49 -10.33 6.28
C GLN A 46 11.55 -9.88 7.74
N ASN A 47 11.83 -8.60 8.01
CA ASN A 47 12.12 -8.08 9.35
C ASN A 47 11.09 -7.06 9.84
N VAL A 48 9.91 -7.01 9.22
CA VAL A 48 8.80 -6.12 9.63
C VAL A 48 7.54 -6.93 9.90
N ASP A 49 6.66 -6.36 10.73
CA ASP A 49 5.38 -6.98 11.10
C ASP A 49 4.23 -6.56 10.17
N ILE A 50 4.25 -5.33 9.67
CA ILE A 50 3.13 -4.71 8.95
C ILE A 50 3.72 -3.94 7.76
N PHE A 51 3.10 -4.08 6.59
CA PHE A 51 3.44 -3.25 5.44
C PHE A 51 2.37 -2.17 5.22
N VAL A 52 2.79 -0.91 5.08
CA VAL A 52 1.90 0.22 4.84
C VAL A 52 2.26 0.82 3.49
N TYR A 53 1.30 0.85 2.57
CA TYR A 53 1.45 1.38 1.22
C TYR A 53 0.38 2.43 0.91
N PRO A 54 0.49 3.65 1.49
CA PRO A 54 -0.55 4.67 1.44
C PRO A 54 -0.44 5.51 0.16
N THR A 55 -0.37 4.86 -1.00
CA THR A 55 -0.15 5.51 -2.29
C THR A 55 -1.32 6.40 -2.70
N ARG A 56 -1.03 7.51 -3.38
CA ARG A 56 -2.03 8.39 -4.00
C ARG A 56 -2.34 8.01 -5.45
N ILE A 57 -1.44 7.24 -6.06
CA ILE A 57 -1.55 6.75 -7.44
C ILE A 57 -0.54 5.62 -7.64
N ASP A 58 -1.01 4.48 -8.14
CA ASP A 58 -0.19 3.38 -8.63
C ASP A 58 -1.00 2.69 -9.74
N THR A 59 -0.32 2.16 -10.74
CA THR A 59 -0.95 1.41 -11.82
C THR A 59 -1.36 0.01 -11.37
N PHE A 60 -0.46 -0.73 -10.73
CA PHE A 60 -0.71 -2.11 -10.31
C PHE A 60 -0.21 -2.43 -8.91
N GLY A 61 0.84 -1.78 -8.41
CA GLY A 61 1.33 -2.04 -7.05
C GLY A 61 2.01 -3.40 -6.88
N PHE A 62 2.99 -3.74 -7.74
CA PHE A 62 3.76 -5.00 -7.61
C PHE A 62 4.39 -5.20 -6.22
N VAL A 63 4.75 -4.11 -5.54
CA VAL A 63 5.28 -4.15 -4.17
C VAL A 63 4.29 -4.78 -3.17
N LEU A 64 2.98 -4.70 -3.44
CA LEU A 64 1.95 -5.38 -2.64
C LEU A 64 2.10 -6.90 -2.74
N LEU A 65 2.39 -7.43 -3.95
CA LEU A 65 2.60 -8.86 -4.14
C LEU A 65 3.91 -9.33 -3.47
N GLU A 66 4.96 -8.50 -3.51
CA GLU A 66 6.23 -8.77 -2.81
C GLU A 66 6.00 -8.84 -1.29
N ALA A 67 5.23 -7.91 -0.71
CA ALA A 67 4.87 -7.93 0.70
C ALA A 67 3.98 -9.14 1.07
N MET A 68 2.99 -9.48 0.24
CA MET A 68 2.17 -10.69 0.43
C MET A 68 3.02 -11.97 0.40
N ALA A 69 4.03 -12.04 -0.47
CA ALA A 69 4.96 -13.17 -0.55
C ALA A 69 5.78 -13.36 0.74
N HIS A 70 5.96 -12.28 1.53
CA HIS A 70 6.62 -12.28 2.83
C HIS A 70 5.64 -12.41 4.00
N LYS A 71 4.37 -12.80 3.75
CA LYS A 71 3.34 -12.98 4.78
C LYS A 71 3.06 -11.71 5.59
N LEU A 72 3.19 -10.55 4.98
CA LEU A 72 2.85 -9.28 5.63
C LEU A 72 1.38 -8.95 5.42
N PRO A 73 0.62 -8.59 6.46
CA PRO A 73 -0.61 -7.85 6.26
C PRO A 73 -0.31 -6.44 5.75
N ILE A 74 -1.20 -5.97 4.90
CA ILE A 74 -1.01 -4.74 4.15
C ILE A 74 -2.07 -3.72 4.57
N ILE A 75 -1.68 -2.47 4.76
CA ILE A 75 -2.59 -1.34 4.81
C ILE A 75 -2.34 -0.50 3.56
N SER A 76 -3.34 -0.33 2.71
CA SER A 76 -3.19 0.42 1.46
C SER A 76 -4.47 1.18 1.09
N THR A 77 -4.42 1.98 0.03
CA THR A 77 -5.55 2.81 -0.41
C THR A 77 -6.51 2.02 -1.29
N ASN A 78 -7.80 2.31 -1.19
CA ASN A 78 -8.82 1.77 -2.09
C ASN A 78 -8.76 2.47 -3.46
N LEU A 79 -7.68 2.26 -4.23
CA LEU A 79 -7.45 2.88 -5.54
C LEU A 79 -7.15 1.84 -6.62
N TYR A 80 -7.86 1.95 -7.74
CA TYR A 80 -7.58 1.21 -8.98
C TYR A 80 -7.45 -0.31 -8.76
N ALA A 81 -6.32 -0.89 -9.14
CA ALA A 81 -6.06 -2.32 -9.01
C ALA A 81 -5.80 -2.77 -7.56
N ILE A 82 -5.59 -1.86 -6.61
CA ILE A 82 -5.29 -2.22 -5.21
C ILE A 82 -6.43 -3.04 -4.56
N PRO A 83 -7.73 -2.66 -4.65
CA PRO A 83 -8.83 -3.51 -4.17
C PRO A 83 -8.95 -4.85 -4.91
N GLU A 84 -8.39 -4.99 -6.11
CA GLU A 84 -8.31 -6.29 -6.78
C GLU A 84 -7.19 -7.16 -6.22
N ILE A 85 -6.19 -6.57 -5.55
CA ILE A 85 -5.05 -7.27 -4.94
C ILE A 85 -5.33 -7.59 -3.48
N ILE A 86 -5.77 -6.59 -2.72
CA ILE A 86 -6.01 -6.68 -1.28
C ILE A 86 -7.48 -6.97 -1.01
N GLU A 87 -7.76 -8.11 -0.38
CA GLU A 87 -9.08 -8.40 0.15
C GLU A 87 -9.24 -7.72 1.52
N ASP A 88 -10.02 -6.64 1.58
CA ASP A 88 -10.24 -5.85 2.80
C ASP A 88 -10.73 -6.71 3.97
N GLY A 89 -10.14 -6.50 5.15
CA GLY A 89 -10.35 -7.28 6.36
C GLY A 89 -9.84 -8.73 6.30
N LYS A 90 -9.28 -9.20 5.18
CA LYS A 90 -8.82 -10.58 4.99
C LYS A 90 -7.32 -10.70 4.76
N THR A 91 -6.75 -9.97 3.79
CA THR A 91 -5.30 -9.97 3.52
C THR A 91 -4.64 -8.66 3.97
N GLY A 92 -5.45 -7.69 4.39
CA GLY A 92 -5.03 -6.35 4.78
C GLY A 92 -6.23 -5.46 5.06
N PHE A 93 -5.97 -4.16 5.15
CA PHE A 93 -7.00 -3.13 5.22
C PHE A 93 -6.88 -2.16 4.06
N LEU A 94 -8.03 -1.82 3.48
CA LEU A 94 -8.17 -0.71 2.56
C LEU A 94 -8.63 0.53 3.32
N VAL A 95 -7.98 1.65 3.07
CA VAL A 95 -8.41 2.97 3.55
C VAL A 95 -8.94 3.80 2.40
N ASN A 96 -9.89 4.69 2.69
CA ASN A 96 -10.40 5.61 1.68
C ASN A 96 -9.25 6.45 1.12
N PRO A 97 -9.14 6.60 -0.21
CA PRO A 97 -8.10 7.42 -0.77
C PRO A 97 -8.28 8.87 -0.37
N LEU A 98 -7.15 9.55 -0.19
CA LEU A 98 -7.17 10.99 0.02
C LEU A 98 -7.63 11.74 -1.23
N ILE A 99 -7.53 11.13 -2.41
CA ILE A 99 -7.86 11.73 -3.71
C ILE A 99 -8.28 10.61 -4.66
N GLU A 100 -9.41 10.78 -5.34
CA GLU A 100 -9.76 9.99 -6.53
C GLU A 100 -9.33 10.80 -7.76
N TRP A 101 -8.81 10.17 -8.81
CA TRP A 101 -8.45 10.88 -10.05
C TRP A 101 -9.46 10.69 -11.16
N TYR A 102 -10.43 9.80 -10.99
CA TYR A 102 -11.44 9.47 -11.98
C TYR A 102 -12.81 9.54 -11.32
N THR A 103 -13.82 9.97 -12.08
CA THR A 103 -15.22 9.84 -11.68
C THR A 103 -15.61 8.37 -11.62
N LYS A 104 -16.76 8.08 -11.00
CA LYS A 104 -17.36 6.73 -11.00
C LYS A 104 -17.57 6.17 -12.41
N ASP A 105 -17.74 7.05 -13.40
CA ASP A 105 -17.93 6.69 -14.81
C ASP A 105 -16.59 6.56 -15.57
N GLY A 106 -15.46 6.57 -14.87
CA GLY A 106 -14.13 6.36 -15.44
C GLY A 106 -13.52 7.55 -16.17
N LYS A 107 -14.11 8.75 -16.05
CA LYS A 107 -13.56 9.97 -16.66
C LYS A 107 -12.51 10.59 -15.74
N PRO A 108 -11.33 11.02 -16.25
CA PRO A 108 -10.37 11.72 -15.42
C PRO A 108 -11.00 13.02 -14.87
N LEU A 109 -10.71 13.35 -13.61
CA LEU A 109 -11.17 14.59 -12.95
C LEU A 109 -10.38 15.84 -13.39
N LEU A 110 -9.57 15.72 -14.43
CA LEU A 110 -8.83 16.83 -15.02
C LEU A 110 -9.80 17.64 -15.89
N ASP A 111 -10.18 18.83 -15.42
CA ASP A 111 -10.59 19.91 -16.32
C ASP A 111 -9.35 20.35 -17.13
N ASP A 112 -9.55 20.92 -18.33
CA ASP A 112 -8.47 21.49 -19.16
C ASP A 112 -7.61 22.55 -18.41
N ASP A 113 -8.10 23.07 -17.28
CA ASP A 113 -7.40 24.01 -16.42
C ASP A 113 -6.70 23.32 -15.23
N ILE A 114 -5.43 23.00 -15.44
CA ILE A 114 -4.50 22.46 -14.44
C ILE A 114 -4.42 23.35 -13.18
N LYS A 115 -4.59 24.68 -13.27
CA LYS A 115 -4.51 25.56 -12.09
C LYS A 115 -5.72 25.41 -11.19
N LYS A 116 -6.92 25.36 -11.77
CA LYS A 116 -8.16 25.10 -11.03
C LYS A 116 -8.12 23.74 -10.34
N TYR A 117 -7.51 22.75 -11.00
CA TYR A 117 -7.23 21.44 -10.42
C TYR A 117 -6.29 21.52 -9.21
N ILE A 118 -5.13 22.19 -9.32
CA ILE A 118 -4.15 22.32 -8.22
C ILE A 118 -4.76 23.04 -7.00
N CYS A 119 -5.53 24.10 -7.20
CA CYS A 119 -6.20 24.80 -6.11
C CYS A 119 -7.26 23.92 -5.42
N SER A 120 -8.04 23.18 -6.21
CA SER A 120 -9.05 22.24 -5.67
C SER A 120 -8.38 21.08 -4.93
N TYR A 121 -7.26 20.57 -5.46
CA TYR A 121 -6.40 19.56 -4.85
C TYR A 121 -5.92 20.01 -3.47
N GLN A 122 -5.31 21.20 -3.37
CA GLN A 122 -4.76 21.70 -2.11
C GLN A 122 -5.86 21.86 -1.05
N LYS A 123 -7.04 22.36 -1.46
CA LYS A 123 -8.21 22.52 -0.59
C LYS A 123 -8.76 21.18 -0.12
N TYR A 124 -8.94 20.22 -1.02
CA TYR A 124 -9.43 18.88 -0.69
C TYR A 124 -8.46 18.14 0.22
N TYR A 125 -7.16 18.17 -0.12
CA TYR A 125 -6.08 17.61 0.68
C TYR A 125 -6.11 18.16 2.10
N SER A 126 -6.13 19.49 2.25
CA SER A 126 -6.11 20.14 3.56
C SER A 126 -7.33 19.77 4.42
N LYS A 127 -8.50 19.61 3.80
CA LYS A 127 -9.75 19.23 4.49
C LYS A 127 -9.78 17.77 4.92
N ASN A 128 -9.20 16.86 4.12
CA ASN A 128 -9.37 15.41 4.33
C ASN A 128 -8.13 14.70 4.89
N LYS A 129 -6.96 15.37 4.93
CA LYS A 129 -5.69 14.77 5.38
C LYS A 129 -5.80 14.17 6.79
N GLU A 130 -6.49 14.85 7.71
CA GLU A 130 -6.56 14.41 9.10
C GLU A 130 -7.39 13.13 9.24
N LYS A 131 -8.55 13.09 8.55
CA LYS A 131 -9.38 11.89 8.49
C LYS A 131 -8.62 10.72 7.86
N TYR A 132 -7.92 10.97 6.77
CA TYR A 132 -7.11 9.96 6.07
C TYR A 132 -5.99 9.39 6.96
N ILE A 133 -5.22 10.27 7.61
CA ILE A 133 -4.15 9.86 8.54
C ILE A 133 -4.74 9.07 9.71
N LYS A 134 -5.85 9.56 10.29
CA LYS A 134 -6.53 8.89 11.40
C LYS A 134 -6.96 7.47 11.03
N GLU A 135 -7.55 7.28 9.84
CA GLU A 135 -7.97 5.96 9.36
C GLU A 135 -6.77 5.00 9.24
N ILE A 136 -5.64 5.45 8.68
CA ILE A 136 -4.41 4.65 8.61
C ILE A 136 -3.90 4.30 10.00
N VAL A 137 -3.80 5.28 10.91
CA VAL A 137 -3.31 5.07 12.28
C VAL A 137 -4.18 4.06 13.02
N GLU A 138 -5.52 4.14 12.89
CA GLU A 138 -6.44 3.19 13.49
C GLU A 138 -6.20 1.75 13.00
N LYS A 139 -5.96 1.54 11.69
CA LYS A 139 -5.63 0.23 11.14
C LYS A 139 -4.26 -0.28 11.63
N ILE A 140 -3.26 0.59 11.70
CA ILE A 140 -1.94 0.26 12.23
C ILE A 140 -2.06 -0.17 13.69
N GLU A 141 -2.76 0.61 14.53
CA GLU A 141 -2.98 0.28 15.94
C GLU A 141 -3.70 -1.05 16.13
N LEU A 142 -4.72 -1.32 15.30
CA LEU A 142 -5.47 -2.58 15.34
C LEU A 142 -4.56 -3.78 15.08
N LEU A 143 -3.70 -3.68 14.07
CA LEU A 143 -2.73 -4.74 13.76
C LEU A 143 -1.69 -4.85 14.88
N ILE A 144 -1.10 -3.75 15.36
CA ILE A 144 -0.11 -3.76 16.47
C ILE A 144 -0.69 -4.52 17.68
N LYS A 145 -1.93 -4.21 18.08
CA LYS A 145 -2.60 -4.81 19.25
C LYS A 145 -3.00 -6.27 19.03
N ASN A 146 -3.15 -6.74 17.78
CA ASN A 146 -3.68 -8.07 17.47
C ASN A 146 -2.73 -8.88 16.58
N LYS A 147 -1.73 -9.54 17.22
CA LYS A 147 -0.77 -10.42 16.55
C LYS A 147 -1.45 -11.55 15.76
N LYS A 148 -2.46 -12.21 16.33
CA LYS A 148 -3.18 -13.31 15.66
C LYS A 148 -3.87 -12.84 14.38
N MET A 149 -4.46 -11.65 14.39
CA MET A 149 -5.05 -11.03 13.20
C MET A 149 -3.98 -10.74 12.14
N ARG A 150 -2.85 -10.13 12.55
CA ARG A 150 -1.72 -9.81 11.68
C ARG A 150 -1.22 -11.06 10.95
N GLU A 151 -0.90 -12.12 11.70
CA GLU A 151 -0.40 -13.38 11.15
C GLU A 151 -1.42 -14.04 10.22
N LYS A 152 -2.70 -14.09 10.63
CA LYS A 152 -3.78 -14.67 9.81
C LYS A 152 -3.95 -13.92 8.49
N MET A 153 -3.86 -12.59 8.50
CA MET A 153 -3.95 -11.78 7.29
C MET A 153 -2.74 -12.00 6.37
N GLY A 154 -1.54 -12.02 6.95
CA GLY A 154 -0.30 -12.33 6.26
C GLY A 154 -0.32 -13.69 5.55
N GLU A 155 -0.73 -14.74 6.26
CA GLU A 155 -0.83 -16.10 5.70
C GLU A 155 -1.86 -16.19 4.56
N LYS A 156 -2.99 -15.47 4.67
CA LYS A 156 -3.97 -15.39 3.58
C LYS A 156 -3.40 -14.69 2.35
N GLY A 157 -2.66 -13.60 2.55
CA GLY A 157 -1.96 -12.89 1.47
C GLY A 157 -0.95 -13.81 0.77
N PHE A 158 -0.12 -14.50 1.55
CA PHE A 158 0.84 -15.46 1.04
C PHE A 158 0.18 -16.61 0.25
N LYS A 159 -0.96 -17.12 0.72
CA LYS A 159 -1.72 -18.15 -0.01
C LYS A 159 -2.15 -17.68 -1.40
N GLN A 160 -2.51 -16.40 -1.57
CA GLN A 160 -2.84 -15.85 -2.90
C GLN A 160 -1.65 -15.85 -3.86
N ILE A 161 -0.43 -15.65 -3.34
CA ILE A 161 0.81 -15.71 -4.12
C ILE A 161 1.21 -17.16 -4.42
N LYS A 162 1.15 -18.04 -3.43
CA LYS A 162 1.62 -19.42 -3.56
C LYS A 162 0.72 -20.24 -4.50
N ASP A 163 -0.58 -20.25 -4.21
CA ASP A 163 -1.54 -21.17 -4.86
C ASP A 163 -2.82 -20.48 -5.34
N GLY A 164 -2.98 -19.18 -5.08
CA GLY A 164 -4.19 -18.44 -5.43
C GLY A 164 -4.08 -17.65 -6.74
N LYS A 165 -4.87 -16.58 -6.84
CA LYS A 165 -5.07 -15.82 -8.10
C LYS A 165 -3.80 -15.17 -8.65
N PHE A 166 -2.79 -14.97 -7.80
CA PHE A 166 -1.52 -14.36 -8.18
C PHE A 166 -0.39 -15.37 -8.37
N SER A 167 -0.64 -16.66 -8.16
CA SER A 167 0.34 -17.70 -8.41
C SER A 167 0.73 -17.76 -9.88
N ILE A 168 2.00 -18.05 -10.13
CA ILE A 168 2.52 -18.20 -11.50
C ILE A 168 1.74 -19.26 -12.27
N LYS A 169 1.38 -20.36 -11.59
CA LYS A 169 0.58 -21.45 -12.16
C LYS A 169 -0.79 -20.96 -12.66
N GLU A 170 -1.58 -20.32 -11.80
CA GLU A 170 -2.93 -19.89 -12.17
C GLU A 170 -2.91 -18.71 -13.17
N ARG A 171 -1.93 -17.80 -13.04
CA ARG A 171 -1.74 -16.69 -14.00
C ARG A 171 -1.39 -17.21 -15.39
N ASN A 172 -0.41 -18.11 -15.50
CA ASN A 172 0.00 -18.66 -16.79
C ASN A 172 -1.12 -19.48 -17.43
N LYS A 173 -1.91 -20.21 -16.64
CA LYS A 173 -3.10 -20.91 -17.11
C LYS A 173 -4.13 -19.96 -17.74
N LYS A 174 -4.43 -18.83 -17.08
CA LYS A 174 -5.34 -17.79 -17.61
C LYS A 174 -4.79 -17.14 -18.87
N LEU A 175 -3.52 -16.72 -18.85
CA LEU A 175 -2.87 -16.07 -20.00
C LEU A 175 -2.83 -16.98 -21.22
N ARG A 176 -2.49 -18.26 -21.03
CA ARG A 176 -2.50 -19.26 -22.09
C ARG A 176 -3.87 -19.35 -22.76
N LYS A 177 -4.94 -19.47 -21.97
CA LYS A 177 -6.31 -19.52 -22.48
C LYS A 177 -6.65 -18.29 -23.33
N ILE A 178 -6.33 -17.09 -22.85
CA ILE A 178 -6.60 -15.83 -23.57
C ILE A 178 -5.86 -15.81 -24.92
N TYR A 179 -4.60 -16.21 -24.96
CA TYR A 179 -3.83 -16.21 -26.21
C TYR A 179 -4.27 -17.31 -27.18
N GLU A 180 -4.62 -18.50 -26.67
CA GLU A 180 -5.19 -19.57 -27.50
C GLU A 180 -6.57 -19.20 -28.07
N GLU A 181 -7.36 -18.37 -27.38
CA GLU A 181 -8.63 -17.83 -27.87
C GLU A 181 -8.41 -16.71 -28.91
N ALA A 182 -7.42 -15.85 -28.73
CA ALA A 182 -7.17 -14.72 -29.61
C ALA A 182 -6.56 -15.09 -30.98
N ILE A 183 -5.97 -16.28 -31.10
CA ILE A 183 -5.37 -16.79 -32.35
C ILE A 183 -6.40 -17.59 -33.18
N LYS A 184 -7.57 -17.92 -32.61
CA LYS A 184 -8.68 -18.56 -33.34
C LYS A 184 -9.48 -17.54 -34.12
#